data_AF-A0A7S3MAA5-F1
#
_entry.id   AF-A0A7S3MAA5-F1
#
_cell.length_a   1.000
_cell.length_b   1.000
_cell.length_c   1.000
_cell.angle_alpha   90.00
_cell.angle_beta   90.00
_cell.angle_gamma   90.00
#
_symmetry.space_group_name_H-M   'P 1'
#
loop_
_entity.id
_entity.type
_entity.pdbx_description
1 polymer ?
#
loop_
_entity_poly.entity_id
_entity_poly.type
_entity_poly.pdbx_seq_one_letter_code
_entity_poly.pdbx_strand_id
1 'polypeptide(L)'
;FEGVFEKDAPVSGKGVLPFDDGSVFQGSIREHGKYGQGRMHDENGTVKEGRWEEGELVEGTIVHPSGHILKGEFREGELWNGTGTLILKNGDVYEGEIKDGQRHGQG
;
A
#
# COMPACT_ATOMS: atom_id res chain seq x y z
N PHE A 1 -2.43 -23.14 9.94
CA PHE A 1 -3.68 -23.01 9.18
C PHE A 1 -3.30 -23.16 7.71
N GLU A 2 -3.50 -24.37 7.18
CA GLU A 2 -3.19 -24.72 5.80
C GLU A 2 -4.41 -24.41 4.92
N GLY A 3 -4.26 -23.49 3.97
CA GLY A 3 -5.25 -23.26 2.93
C GLY A 3 -4.94 -24.21 1.77
N VAL A 4 -5.81 -25.18 1.55
CA VAL A 4 -5.77 -26.04 0.37
C VAL A 4 -6.18 -25.18 -0.83
N PHE A 5 -5.24 -24.86 -1.72
CA PHE A 5 -5.58 -24.21 -2.98
C PHE A 5 -6.16 -25.27 -3.92
N GLU A 6 -7.48 -25.24 -4.10
CA GLU A 6 -8.15 -26.06 -5.11
C GLU A 6 -7.68 -25.66 -6.50
N LYS A 7 -7.29 -26.68 -7.28
CA LYS A 7 -6.61 -26.58 -8.57
C LYS A 7 -7.46 -25.98 -9.71
N ASP A 8 -8.68 -25.52 -9.44
CA ASP A 8 -9.59 -24.95 -10.43
C ASP A 8 -10.39 -23.74 -9.91
N ALA A 9 -9.87 -23.01 -8.92
CA ALA A 9 -10.44 -21.72 -8.55
C ALA A 9 -10.19 -20.72 -9.70
N PRO A 10 -11.19 -19.93 -10.14
CA PRO A 10 -10.94 -18.85 -11.09
C PRO A 10 -9.83 -17.99 -10.50
N VAL A 11 -8.87 -17.61 -11.33
CA VAL A 11 -7.60 -17.01 -10.88
C VAL A 11 -7.79 -15.69 -10.11
N SER A 12 -9.03 -15.20 -9.99
CA SER A 12 -9.49 -14.10 -9.17
C SER A 12 -10.16 -14.55 -7.85
N GLY A 13 -9.60 -14.16 -6.71
CA GLY A 13 -10.19 -14.47 -5.39
C GLY A 13 -9.51 -13.74 -4.23
N LYS A 14 -10.12 -13.78 -3.04
CA LYS A 14 -9.47 -13.29 -1.81
C LYS A 14 -8.48 -14.34 -1.30
N GLY A 15 -7.24 -13.93 -1.02
CA GLY A 15 -6.21 -14.85 -0.53
C GLY A 15 -5.09 -14.13 0.21
N VAL A 16 -4.12 -14.93 0.65
CA VAL A 16 -2.86 -14.48 1.26
C VAL A 16 -1.72 -14.92 0.35
N LEU A 17 -0.90 -13.98 -0.08
CA LEU A 17 0.24 -14.20 -0.98
C LEU A 17 1.53 -13.75 -0.26
N PRO A 18 2.36 -14.69 0.21
CA PRO A 18 3.72 -14.38 0.66
C PRO A 18 4.64 -14.15 -0.54
N PHE A 19 5.62 -13.27 -0.37
CA PHE A 19 6.67 -12.98 -1.34
C PHE A 19 8.04 -13.39 -0.81
N ASP A 20 9.01 -13.56 -1.71
CA ASP A 20 10.37 -14.00 -1.37
C ASP A 20 11.15 -12.99 -0.52
N ASP A 21 10.75 -11.70 -0.57
CA ASP A 21 11.29 -10.62 0.26
C ASP A 21 10.70 -10.59 1.69
N GLY A 22 9.95 -11.63 2.07
CA GLY A 22 9.28 -11.73 3.37
C GLY A 22 8.01 -10.89 3.50
N SER A 23 7.65 -10.09 2.49
CA SER A 23 6.39 -9.36 2.50
C SER A 23 5.21 -10.31 2.33
N VAL A 24 4.04 -9.93 2.86
CA VAL A 24 2.80 -10.69 2.73
C VAL A 24 1.68 -9.76 2.35
N PHE A 25 0.97 -10.12 1.28
CA PHE A 25 -0.26 -9.48 0.85
C PHE A 25 -1.48 -10.32 1.26
N GLN A 26 -2.53 -9.66 1.71
CA GLN A 26 -3.83 -10.23 1.97
C GLN A 26 -4.88 -9.40 1.25
N GLY A 27 -5.61 -10.00 0.30
CA GLY A 27 -6.59 -9.28 -0.48
C GLY A 27 -7.00 -10.01 -1.73
N SER A 28 -7.56 -9.27 -2.68
CA SER A 28 -7.90 -9.81 -3.99
C SER A 28 -6.63 -10.05 -4.82
N ILE A 29 -6.52 -11.24 -5.40
CA ILE A 29 -5.40 -11.68 -6.24
C ILE A 29 -5.98 -12.08 -7.59
N ARG A 30 -5.25 -11.81 -8.68
CA ARG A 30 -5.54 -12.27 -10.06
C ARG A 30 -4.29 -12.91 -10.68
N GLU A 31 -4.36 -13.41 -11.93
CA GLU A 31 -3.23 -14.04 -12.65
C GLU A 31 -1.90 -13.28 -12.54
N HIS A 32 -1.95 -11.94 -12.57
CA HIS A 32 -0.77 -11.08 -12.58
C HIS A 32 -0.43 -10.48 -11.20
N GLY A 33 -0.96 -11.07 -10.11
CA GLY A 33 -0.65 -10.67 -8.74
C GLY A 33 -1.76 -9.89 -8.04
N LYS A 34 -1.36 -8.92 -7.21
CA LYS A 34 -2.26 -8.12 -6.33
C LYS A 34 -3.24 -7.30 -7.16
N TYR A 35 -4.53 -7.30 -6.79
CA TYR A 35 -5.56 -6.54 -7.48
C TYR A 35 -6.71 -6.16 -6.56
N GLY A 36 -7.46 -5.11 -6.89
CA GLY A 36 -8.64 -4.71 -6.11
C GLY A 36 -8.26 -4.34 -4.68
N GLN A 37 -9.10 -4.66 -3.69
CA GLN A 37 -8.83 -4.31 -2.30
C GLN A 37 -7.85 -5.28 -1.65
N GLY A 38 -6.87 -4.75 -0.91
CA GLY A 38 -5.94 -5.57 -0.15
C GLY A 38 -5.01 -4.78 0.76
N ARG A 39 -4.31 -5.53 1.61
CA ARG A 39 -3.36 -5.06 2.60
C ARG A 39 -2.06 -5.83 2.44
N MET A 40 -0.95 -5.12 2.30
CA MET A 40 0.40 -5.65 2.26
C MET A 40 1.16 -5.20 3.49
N HIS A 41 1.93 -6.10 4.09
CA HIS A 41 3.01 -5.72 5.02
C HIS A 41 4.33 -6.15 4.41
N ASP A 42 5.36 -5.31 4.53
CA ASP A 42 6.73 -5.68 4.19
C ASP A 42 7.51 -6.13 5.43
N GLU A 43 8.68 -6.73 5.22
CA GLU A 43 9.58 -7.18 6.29
C GLU A 43 10.07 -6.04 7.19
N ASN A 44 10.05 -4.80 6.67
CA ASN A 44 10.47 -3.61 7.41
C ASN A 44 9.36 -3.07 8.32
N GLY A 45 8.14 -3.61 8.24
CA GLY A 45 6.98 -3.19 9.01
C GLY A 45 6.15 -2.08 8.36
N THR A 46 6.44 -1.70 7.11
CA THR A 46 5.56 -0.82 6.34
C THR A 46 4.28 -1.56 6.01
N VAL A 47 3.15 -0.89 6.21
CA VAL A 47 1.82 -1.40 5.86
C VAL A 47 1.26 -0.57 4.72
N LYS A 48 0.84 -1.23 3.64
CA LYS A 48 0.14 -0.61 2.50
C LYS A 48 -1.27 -1.19 2.42
N GLU A 49 -2.31 -0.37 2.45
CA GLU A 49 -3.69 -0.82 2.44
C GLU A 49 -4.54 0.02 1.49
N GLY A 50 -5.32 -0.63 0.62
CA GLY A 50 -6.22 0.05 -0.29
C GLY A 50 -6.46 -0.72 -1.58
N ARG A 51 -6.66 0.03 -2.67
CA ARG A 51 -6.88 -0.49 -4.03
C ARG A 51 -5.56 -0.70 -4.76
N TRP A 52 -5.43 -1.88 -5.35
CA TRP A 52 -4.28 -2.36 -6.10
C TRP A 52 -4.65 -2.60 -7.56
N GLU A 53 -3.78 -2.17 -8.48
CA GLU A 53 -3.90 -2.41 -9.91
C GLU A 53 -2.52 -2.72 -10.48
N GLU A 54 -2.42 -3.73 -11.36
CA GLU A 54 -1.14 -4.20 -11.91
C GLU A 54 -0.04 -4.46 -10.86
N GLY A 55 -0.42 -4.91 -9.66
CA GLY A 55 0.53 -5.18 -8.58
C GLY A 55 0.96 -3.95 -7.77
N GLU A 56 0.51 -2.76 -8.14
CA GLU A 56 0.84 -1.50 -7.47
C GLU A 56 -0.36 -0.97 -6.67
N LEU A 57 -0.07 -0.28 -5.55
CA LEU A 57 -1.11 0.46 -4.83
C LEU A 57 -1.44 1.69 -5.67
N VAL A 58 -2.70 1.87 -6.05
CA VAL A 58 -3.16 3.05 -6.82
C VAL A 58 -3.94 4.04 -5.97
N GLU A 59 -4.50 3.58 -4.85
CA GLU A 59 -5.25 4.41 -3.93
C GLU A 59 -5.28 3.74 -2.56
N GLY A 60 -4.93 4.45 -1.50
CA GLY A 60 -4.91 3.84 -0.18
C GLY A 60 -4.13 4.61 0.87
N THR A 61 -3.63 3.88 1.85
CA THR A 61 -2.80 4.37 2.94
C THR A 61 -1.52 3.57 3.04
N ILE A 62 -0.38 4.25 3.15
CA ILE A 62 0.92 3.68 3.47
C ILE A 62 1.30 4.17 4.87
N VAL A 63 1.56 3.24 5.78
CA VAL A 63 2.02 3.51 7.14
C VAL A 63 3.43 2.97 7.27
N HIS A 64 4.39 3.85 7.50
CA HIS A 64 5.78 3.48 7.76
C HIS A 64 6.00 3.22 9.26
N PRO A 65 6.96 2.34 9.62
CA PRO A 65 7.33 2.07 11.02
C PRO A 65 7.75 3.31 11.80
N SER A 66 8.26 4.32 11.10
CA SER A 66 8.65 5.60 11.68
C SER A 66 7.46 6.44 12.15
N GLY A 67 6.22 6.06 11.81
CA GLY A 67 5.00 6.82 12.09
C GLY A 67 4.53 7.70 10.94
N HIS A 68 5.25 7.72 9.81
CA HIS A 68 4.81 8.46 8.62
C HIS A 68 3.62 7.75 7.96
N ILE A 69 2.55 8.50 7.71
CA ILE A 69 1.35 8.08 7.03
C ILE A 69 1.22 8.87 5.72
N LEU A 70 1.05 8.16 4.61
CA LEU A 70 0.68 8.71 3.31
C LEU A 70 -0.69 8.19 2.95
N LYS A 71 -1.63 9.05 2.58
CA LYS A 71 -2.98 8.67 2.21
C LYS A 71 -3.41 9.38 0.93
N GLY A 72 -3.85 8.61 -0.06
CA GLY A 72 -4.38 9.18 -1.30
C GLY A 72 -4.20 8.27 -2.51
N GLU A 73 -4.16 8.89 -3.68
CA GLU A 73 -3.91 8.27 -4.97
C GLU A 73 -2.41 8.16 -5.22
N PHE A 74 -1.97 7.00 -5.71
CA PHE A 74 -0.58 6.70 -5.99
C PHE A 74 -0.36 6.42 -7.47
N ARG A 75 0.79 6.83 -8.00
CA ARG A 75 1.23 6.55 -9.38
C ARG A 75 2.71 6.22 -9.36
N GLU A 76 3.10 5.13 -10.01
CA GLU A 76 4.49 4.66 -10.07
C GLU A 76 5.15 4.53 -8.68
N GLY A 77 4.36 4.18 -7.66
CA GLY A 77 4.81 4.03 -6.28
C GLY A 77 4.89 5.33 -5.46
N GLU A 78 4.62 6.49 -6.07
CA GLU A 78 4.64 7.80 -5.40
C GLU A 78 3.22 8.33 -5.12
N LEU A 79 3.06 9.10 -4.03
CA LEU A 79 1.79 9.75 -3.72
C LEU A 79 1.55 10.87 -4.74
N TRP A 80 0.51 10.71 -5.57
CA TRP A 80 0.17 11.64 -6.64
C TRP A 80 -0.81 12.72 -6.17
N ASN A 81 -1.88 12.31 -5.48
CA ASN A 81 -2.86 13.21 -4.88
C ASN A 81 -3.21 12.69 -3.48
N GLY A 82 -3.10 13.51 -2.44
CA GLY A 82 -3.47 13.08 -1.10
C GLY A 82 -2.86 13.91 -0.01
N THR A 83 -2.73 13.32 1.17
CA THR A 83 -2.09 13.93 2.33
C THR A 83 -0.97 13.02 2.85
N GLY A 84 0.07 13.65 3.38
CA GLY A 84 1.19 12.95 3.98
C GLY A 84 1.62 13.61 5.27
N THR A 85 2.03 12.81 6.24
CA THR A 85 2.73 13.30 7.42
C THR A 85 4.24 13.30 7.17
N LEU A 86 4.95 14.35 7.59
CA LEU A 86 6.40 14.40 7.70
C LEU A 86 6.78 14.60 9.17
N ILE A 87 7.63 13.73 9.71
CA ILE A 87 8.21 13.92 11.04
C ILE A 87 9.40 14.87 10.90
N LEU A 88 9.27 16.04 11.50
CA LEU A 88 10.31 17.06 11.53
C LEU A 88 11.43 16.65 12.52
N LYS A 89 12.62 17.24 12.36
CA LYS A 89 13.79 16.93 13.20
C LYS A 89 13.57 17.18 14.70
N ASN A 90 12.58 17.98 15.07
CA ASN A 90 12.19 18.27 16.45
C ASN A 90 11.14 17.29 17.02
N GLY A 91 10.66 16.33 16.22
CA GLY A 91 9.62 15.38 16.60
C GLY A 91 8.20 15.84 16.29
N ASP A 92 8.01 17.05 15.79
CA ASP A 92 6.68 17.51 15.38
C ASP A 92 6.23 16.79 14.10
N VAL A 93 4.93 16.52 14.02
CA VAL A 93 4.32 15.93 12.83
C VAL A 93 3.72 17.06 12.00
N TYR A 94 4.27 17.27 10.81
CA TYR A 94 3.67 18.15 9.81
C TYR A 94 2.74 17.34 8.91
N GLU A 95 1.53 17.81 8.70
CA GLU A 95 0.60 17.28 7.69
C GLU A 95 0.58 18.23 6.49
N GLY A 96 0.86 17.71 5.30
CA GLY A 96 0.81 18.49 4.06
C GLY A 96 0.02 17.76 2.98
N GLU A 97 -0.57 18.51 2.06
CA GLU A 97 -1.20 17.93 0.89
C GLU A 97 -0.16 17.69 -0.20
N ILE A 98 -0.43 16.72 -1.05
CA ILE A 98 0.30 16.46 -2.29
C ILE A 98 -0.74 16.49 -3.40
N LYS A 99 -0.45 17.24 -4.45
CA LYS A 99 -1.31 17.38 -5.61
C LYS A 99 -0.48 17.34 -6.87
N ASP A 100 -0.90 16.52 -7.82
CA ASP A 100 -0.19 16.29 -9.08
C ASP A 100 1.30 15.93 -8.89
N GLY A 101 1.59 15.09 -7.89
CA GLY A 101 2.95 14.65 -7.51
C GLY A 101 3.81 15.73 -6.84
N GLN A 102 3.26 16.93 -6.61
CA GLN A 102 3.97 18.04 -5.98
C GLN A 102 3.46 18.28 -4.57
N ARG A 103 4.37 18.52 -3.63
CA ARG A 103 4.02 18.98 -2.27
C ARG A 103 3.22 20.27 -2.40
N HIS A 104 1.95 20.22 -2.01
CA HIS A 104 1.00 21.32 -2.08
C HIS A 104 0.53 21.58 -0.65
N GLY A 105 1.14 22.55 0.01
CA GLY A 105 0.79 22.88 1.38
C GLY A 105 1.61 24.08 1.80
N GLN A 106 0.95 25.08 2.38
CA GLN A 106 1.66 26.18 3.02
C GLN A 106 2.29 25.61 4.30
N GLY A 107 3.63 25.56 4.31
CA GLY A 107 4.40 25.51 5.55
C GLY A 107 4.38 26.87 6.24
#